data_AF-A0A6G4U6D2-F1
#
_entry.id   AF-A0A6G4U6D2-F1
#
_cell.length_a   1.000
_cell.length_b   1.000
_cell.length_c   1.000
_cell.angle_alpha   90.00
_cell.angle_beta   90.00
_cell.angle_gamma   90.00
#
_symmetry.space_group_name_H-M   'P 1'
#
loop_
_entity.id
_entity.type
_entity.pdbx_description
1 polymer ?
#
loop_
_entity_poly.entity_id
_entity_poly.type
_entity_poly.pdbx_seq_one_letter_code
_entity_poly.pdbx_strand_id
1 'polypeptide(L)'
;MNYPHDPNQPGQPYGYTPPPAGLDYGPPVQPYQQQPLPPVPPRQSHRGLQIAGAVVALVVVFGTGIAVGSAGGSGDGTPRAAATVTVTAKPGEKPESKEADAGEEKAAGDESLSLTETASYEDGITVALSGFQRRVSSDYASPENTPYARFTVKVTNGSEKNLDLNELIISCQYGDEGKSGEQIFDEGLDSPSTHLRPGRSINVPVGCELPKSERYLQIEVTPRMIADAAIFAGKVQ
;
A
#
# COMPACT_ATOMS: atom_id res chain seq x y z
N MET A 1 46.95 7.61 -59.72
CA MET A 1 45.93 6.84 -60.44
C MET A 1 44.58 7.40 -60.02
N ASN A 2 43.89 8.12 -60.91
CA ASN A 2 42.58 8.73 -60.64
C ASN A 2 41.49 7.71 -60.99
N TYR A 3 40.63 7.38 -60.04
CA TYR A 3 39.41 6.63 -60.29
C TYR A 3 38.26 7.59 -60.62
N PRO A 4 37.38 7.23 -61.58
CA PRO A 4 36.22 8.05 -61.91
C PRO A 4 35.20 8.05 -60.76
N HIS A 5 34.67 9.23 -60.45
CA HIS A 5 33.62 9.42 -59.45
C HIS A 5 32.27 8.95 -60.01
N ASP A 6 31.61 8.02 -59.32
CA ASP A 6 30.22 7.63 -59.57
C ASP A 6 29.28 8.66 -58.92
N PRO A 7 28.42 9.37 -59.68
CA PRO A 7 27.56 10.43 -59.16
C PRO A 7 26.33 9.94 -58.40
N ASN A 8 26.08 8.63 -58.29
CA ASN A 8 24.88 8.09 -57.62
C ASN A 8 25.10 7.56 -56.21
N GLN A 9 26.25 7.83 -55.58
CA GLN A 9 26.52 7.35 -54.23
C GLN A 9 25.96 8.34 -53.18
N PRO A 10 24.95 7.96 -52.37
CA PRO A 10 24.45 8.81 -51.30
C PRO A 10 25.55 9.06 -50.26
N GLY A 11 25.78 10.33 -49.92
CA GLY A 11 26.87 10.78 -49.07
C GLY A 11 26.84 10.15 -47.69
N GLN A 12 27.93 9.45 -47.33
CA GLN A 12 28.18 9.01 -45.96
C GLN A 12 28.60 10.21 -45.11
N PRO A 13 27.97 10.48 -43.96
CA PRO A 13 28.41 11.54 -43.06
C PRO A 13 29.76 11.17 -42.43
N TYR A 14 30.59 12.20 -42.32
CA TYR A 14 31.98 12.24 -41.87
C TYR A 14 32.28 11.41 -40.60
N GLY A 15 33.47 10.78 -40.58
CA GLY A 15 34.32 10.80 -39.37
C GLY A 15 34.80 9.49 -38.74
N TYR A 16 34.79 8.33 -39.40
CA TYR A 16 35.36 7.13 -38.79
C TYR A 16 36.87 7.00 -39.08
N THR A 17 37.72 7.56 -38.22
CA THR A 17 39.14 7.16 -38.15
C THR A 17 39.23 5.81 -37.45
N PRO A 18 39.70 4.73 -38.11
CA PRO A 18 39.87 3.45 -37.44
C PRO A 18 40.95 3.55 -36.35
N PRO A 19 40.77 2.87 -35.21
CA PRO A 19 41.78 2.87 -34.15
C PRO A 19 43.06 2.17 -34.62
N PRO A 20 44.22 2.52 -34.05
CA PRO A 20 45.50 1.90 -34.39
C PRO A 20 45.47 0.40 -34.07
N ALA A 21 45.87 -0.40 -35.05
CA ALA A 21 46.02 -1.84 -34.91
C ALA A 21 47.12 -2.15 -33.88
N GLY A 22 46.76 -2.69 -32.72
CA GLY A 22 47.78 -3.10 -31.74
C GLY A 22 47.36 -3.39 -30.30
N LEU A 23 46.08 -3.39 -29.95
CA LEU A 23 45.66 -3.78 -28.60
C LEU A 23 44.80 -5.03 -28.63
N ASP A 24 45.48 -6.12 -28.28
CA ASP A 24 45.03 -7.33 -27.60
C ASP A 24 43.51 -7.61 -27.61
N TYR A 25 43.14 -8.62 -28.41
CA TYR A 25 41.78 -9.16 -28.45
C TYR A 25 41.46 -9.80 -27.10
N GLY A 26 40.48 -9.22 -26.39
CA GLY A 26 39.79 -9.92 -25.31
C GLY A 26 39.21 -11.27 -25.80
N PRO A 27 39.00 -12.23 -24.89
CA PRO A 27 38.58 -13.58 -25.26
C PRO A 27 37.26 -13.54 -26.06
N PRO A 28 37.05 -14.50 -26.98
CA PRO A 28 35.87 -14.51 -27.84
C PRO A 28 34.60 -14.52 -26.98
N VAL A 29 33.69 -13.59 -27.29
CA VAL A 29 32.32 -13.61 -26.78
C VAL A 29 31.66 -14.91 -27.25
N GLN A 30 31.47 -15.83 -26.31
CA GLN A 30 30.69 -17.04 -26.55
C GLN A 30 29.24 -16.62 -26.87
N PRO A 31 28.60 -17.17 -27.91
CA PRO A 31 27.17 -16.95 -28.12
C PRO A 31 26.43 -17.46 -26.88
N TYR A 32 25.58 -16.62 -26.29
CA TYR A 32 24.72 -16.99 -25.18
C TYR A 32 23.93 -18.24 -25.56
N GLN A 33 24.29 -19.39 -25.01
CA GLN A 33 23.43 -20.56 -25.05
C GLN A 33 22.22 -20.24 -24.19
N GLN A 34 21.05 -20.15 -24.82
CA GLN A 34 19.78 -20.07 -24.11
C GLN A 34 19.67 -21.33 -23.25
N GLN A 35 19.84 -21.17 -21.94
CA GLN A 35 19.50 -22.24 -21.01
C GLN A 35 17.99 -22.48 -21.14
N PRO A 36 17.53 -23.74 -21.28
CA PRO A 36 16.11 -24.04 -21.21
C PRO A 36 15.57 -23.49 -19.89
N LEU A 37 14.50 -22.70 -19.96
CA LEU A 37 13.77 -22.28 -18.77
C LEU A 37 13.40 -23.54 -17.98
N PRO A 38 13.63 -23.57 -16.64
CA PRO A 38 13.19 -24.69 -15.84
C PRO A 38 11.68 -24.88 -16.02
N PRO A 39 11.19 -26.14 -16.02
CA PRO A 39 9.77 -26.40 -16.15
C PRO A 39 9.02 -25.68 -15.04
N VAL A 40 8.03 -24.86 -15.42
CA VAL A 40 7.15 -24.17 -14.48
C VAL A 40 6.50 -25.24 -13.60
N PRO A 41 6.65 -25.19 -12.26
CA PRO A 41 5.99 -26.17 -11.39
C PRO A 41 4.47 -26.06 -11.58
N PRO A 42 3.74 -27.18 -11.61
CA PRO A 42 2.30 -27.16 -11.80
C PRO A 42 1.65 -26.34 -10.67
N ARG A 43 0.85 -25.33 -11.06
CA ARG A 43 0.05 -24.52 -10.12
C ARG A 43 -0.86 -25.46 -9.33
N GLN A 44 -0.57 -25.65 -8.05
CA GLN A 44 -1.43 -26.39 -7.14
C GLN A 44 -2.68 -25.54 -6.87
N SER A 45 -3.81 -25.94 -7.47
CA SER A 45 -5.11 -25.37 -7.12
C SER A 45 -5.51 -25.88 -5.74
N HIS A 46 -5.30 -25.09 -4.69
CA HIS A 46 -5.88 -25.39 -3.39
C HIS A 46 -7.38 -25.07 -3.43
N ARG A 47 -8.18 -26.10 -3.72
CA ARG A 47 -9.62 -26.06 -3.46
C ARG A 47 -9.84 -26.12 -1.94
N GLY A 48 -10.28 -25.00 -1.39
CA GLY A 48 -11.21 -24.91 -0.25
C GLY A 48 -10.68 -25.25 1.14
N LEU A 49 -10.60 -24.23 2.00
CA LEU A 49 -11.00 -24.35 3.40
C LEU A 49 -11.58 -23.02 3.88
N GLN A 50 -12.90 -22.90 3.85
CA GLN A 50 -13.64 -21.80 4.46
C GLN A 50 -13.53 -21.94 5.98
N ILE A 51 -12.62 -21.18 6.59
CA ILE A 51 -12.55 -21.04 8.04
C ILE A 51 -13.41 -19.84 8.41
N ALA A 52 -14.62 -20.12 8.92
CA ALA A 52 -15.47 -19.13 9.55
C ALA A 52 -14.76 -18.54 10.79
N GLY A 53 -14.16 -17.37 10.63
CA GLY A 53 -13.50 -16.63 11.70
C GLY A 53 -14.54 -16.02 12.64
N ALA A 54 -14.62 -16.56 13.86
CA ALA A 54 -15.40 -16.00 14.94
C ALA A 54 -14.76 -14.68 15.41
N VAL A 55 -15.41 -13.55 15.11
CA VAL A 55 -15.04 -12.24 15.65
C VAL A 55 -15.49 -12.16 17.10
N VAL A 56 -14.56 -12.35 18.04
CA VAL A 56 -14.77 -12.02 19.46
C VAL A 56 -14.47 -10.53 19.62
N ALA A 57 -15.52 -9.72 19.57
CA ALA A 57 -15.46 -8.31 19.93
C ALA A 57 -15.29 -8.17 21.46
N LEU A 58 -14.07 -7.91 21.91
CA LEU A 58 -13.76 -7.64 23.31
C LEU A 58 -14.06 -6.16 23.59
N VAL A 59 -15.31 -5.85 23.97
CA VAL A 59 -15.71 -4.53 24.45
C VAL A 59 -15.13 -4.34 25.85
N VAL A 60 -13.99 -3.65 25.94
CA VAL A 60 -13.47 -3.14 27.21
C VAL A 60 -14.28 -1.91 27.59
N VAL A 61 -15.25 -2.09 28.50
CA VAL A 61 -15.94 -1.00 29.17
C VAL A 61 -14.94 -0.33 30.12
N PHE A 62 -14.40 0.83 29.73
CA PHE A 62 -13.76 1.73 30.66
C PHE A 62 -14.83 2.34 31.58
N GLY A 63 -15.12 1.64 32.67
CA GLY A 63 -15.80 2.20 33.82
C GLY A 63 -14.83 3.08 34.59
N THR A 64 -14.89 4.39 34.40
CA THR A 64 -14.28 5.35 35.33
C THR A 64 -15.37 5.88 36.23
N GLY A 65 -15.54 5.21 37.36
CA GLY A 65 -16.34 5.70 38.47
C GLY A 65 -15.63 6.87 39.14
N ILE A 66 -16.35 7.98 39.32
CA ILE A 66 -16.11 8.93 40.39
C ILE A 66 -17.46 9.13 41.08
N ALA A 67 -17.65 8.44 42.20
CA ALA A 67 -18.65 8.79 43.19
C ALA A 67 -17.97 8.74 44.56
N VAL A 68 -17.63 9.92 45.07
CA VAL A 68 -17.09 10.13 46.41
C VAL A 68 -18.24 10.08 47.41
N GLY A 69 -18.16 9.10 48.32
CA GLY A 69 -18.65 9.02 49.70
C GLY A 69 -19.90 9.77 50.17
N SER A 70 -20.84 9.04 50.79
CA SER A 70 -20.94 8.87 52.26
C SER A 70 -22.38 8.54 52.72
N ALA A 71 -22.48 7.92 53.90
CA ALA A 71 -23.65 7.31 54.58
C ALA A 71 -24.02 5.91 54.05
N GLY A 72 -24.05 4.83 54.83
CA GLY A 72 -24.18 4.63 56.27
C GLY A 72 -25.31 3.60 56.46
N GLY A 73 -25.05 2.44 57.10
CA GLY A 73 -26.11 1.51 57.52
C GLY A 73 -25.81 0.03 57.33
N SER A 74 -25.69 -0.68 58.45
CA SER A 74 -25.60 -2.13 58.62
C SER A 74 -26.87 -2.89 58.22
N GLY A 75 -26.75 -4.17 57.85
CA GLY A 75 -27.88 -5.11 57.88
C GLY A 75 -27.68 -6.40 57.07
N ASP A 76 -27.54 -7.53 57.78
CA ASP A 76 -27.63 -8.91 57.26
C ASP A 76 -29.01 -9.22 56.63
N GLY A 77 -29.04 -10.08 55.60
CA GLY A 77 -30.28 -10.69 55.11
C GLY A 77 -30.22 -11.28 53.69
N THR A 78 -30.04 -12.60 53.60
CA THR A 78 -30.16 -13.45 52.38
C THR A 78 -31.61 -13.45 51.81
N PRO A 79 -31.88 -14.14 50.68
CA PRO A 79 -31.83 -13.72 49.26
C PRO A 79 -33.24 -13.46 48.68
N ARG A 80 -33.33 -13.01 47.41
CA ARG A 80 -34.37 -13.33 46.38
C ARG A 80 -34.71 -12.12 45.49
N ALA A 81 -34.51 -12.27 44.18
CA ALA A 81 -35.56 -12.19 43.16
C ALA A 81 -34.92 -12.09 41.76
N ALA A 82 -35.21 -13.07 40.92
CA ALA A 82 -35.03 -12.98 39.48
C ALA A 82 -35.96 -11.90 38.92
N ALA A 83 -35.45 -11.02 38.07
CA ALA A 83 -36.25 -10.11 37.26
C ALA A 83 -36.05 -10.48 35.78
N THR A 84 -37.01 -11.24 35.26
CA THR A 84 -37.34 -11.34 33.84
C THR A 84 -37.85 -9.98 33.37
N VAL A 85 -37.25 -9.41 32.32
CA VAL A 85 -37.79 -8.22 31.64
C VAL A 85 -38.35 -8.63 30.29
N THR A 86 -39.66 -8.43 30.20
CA THR A 86 -40.57 -8.66 29.09
C THR A 86 -40.34 -7.66 27.97
N VAL A 87 -40.26 -8.15 26.72
CA VAL A 87 -40.29 -7.32 25.51
C VAL A 87 -41.71 -6.77 25.33
N THR A 88 -41.86 -5.45 25.33
CA THR A 88 -43.11 -4.78 24.93
C THR A 88 -42.91 -4.18 23.55
N ALA A 89 -43.55 -4.78 22.56
CA ALA A 89 -43.67 -4.24 21.20
C ALA A 89 -44.77 -3.16 21.18
N LYS A 90 -44.48 -2.00 20.60
CA LYS A 90 -45.48 -0.97 20.27
C LYS A 90 -45.72 -0.97 18.76
N PRO A 91 -46.97 -1.11 18.27
CA PRO A 91 -47.28 -1.08 16.84
C PRO A 91 -47.72 0.31 16.36
N GLY A 92 -47.30 0.64 15.13
CA GLY A 92 -48.11 1.41 14.18
C GLY A 92 -47.72 2.86 13.93
N GLU A 93 -46.87 3.10 12.92
CA GLU A 93 -47.06 4.24 12.01
C GLU A 93 -46.61 3.82 10.58
N LYS A 94 -47.42 4.19 9.58
CA LYS A 94 -47.33 3.82 8.16
C LYS A 94 -46.38 4.78 7.41
N PRO A 95 -46.00 4.51 6.14
CA PRO A 95 -44.63 4.69 5.67
C PRO A 95 -44.46 6.02 4.92
N GLU A 96 -43.40 6.77 5.24
CA GLU A 96 -42.93 7.83 4.37
C GLU A 96 -41.83 7.27 3.47
N SER A 97 -42.15 7.23 2.18
CA SER A 97 -41.28 6.81 1.09
C SER A 97 -40.11 7.78 0.99
N LYS A 98 -38.91 7.35 1.38
CA LYS A 98 -37.65 7.95 0.90
C LYS A 98 -36.96 6.95 0.01
N GLU A 99 -36.67 7.46 -1.19
CA GLU A 99 -35.97 6.80 -2.27
C GLU A 99 -34.83 5.92 -1.78
N ALA A 100 -34.83 4.70 -2.31
CA ALA A 100 -33.69 3.84 -2.34
C ALA A 100 -32.56 4.59 -3.06
N ASP A 101 -31.62 5.14 -2.29
CA ASP A 101 -30.31 5.44 -2.83
C ASP A 101 -29.69 4.10 -3.21
N ALA A 102 -29.44 3.97 -4.50
CA ALA A 102 -28.97 2.77 -5.14
C ALA A 102 -27.77 2.23 -4.36
N GLY A 103 -27.93 1.01 -3.83
CA GLY A 103 -26.81 0.27 -3.30
C GLY A 103 -25.71 0.28 -4.34
N GLU A 104 -24.55 0.80 -3.95
CA GLU A 104 -23.30 0.55 -4.65
C GLU A 104 -23.22 -0.97 -4.81
N GLU A 105 -23.39 -1.40 -6.05
CA GLU A 105 -23.17 -2.75 -6.49
C GLU A 105 -21.75 -3.10 -6.08
N LYS A 106 -21.64 -3.85 -4.98
CA LYS A 106 -20.36 -4.34 -4.47
C LYS A 106 -19.80 -5.27 -5.53
N ALA A 107 -18.98 -4.70 -6.40
CA ALA A 107 -18.17 -5.44 -7.34
C ALA A 107 -17.40 -6.53 -6.56
N ALA A 108 -17.25 -7.68 -7.20
CA ALA A 108 -16.73 -8.89 -6.63
C ALA A 108 -15.45 -8.64 -5.79
N GLY A 109 -15.56 -8.92 -4.49
CA GLY A 109 -14.51 -8.96 -3.46
C GLY A 109 -13.14 -8.40 -3.85
N ASP A 110 -13.01 -7.08 -3.81
CA ASP A 110 -11.70 -6.43 -3.75
C ASP A 110 -11.20 -6.55 -2.31
N GLU A 111 -10.07 -7.22 -2.11
CA GLU A 111 -9.38 -7.33 -0.80
C GLU A 111 -8.57 -6.05 -0.49
N SER A 112 -8.84 -4.95 -1.20
CA SER A 112 -8.21 -3.66 -0.94
C SER A 112 -8.75 -2.99 0.33
N LEU A 113 -7.84 -2.29 1.01
CA LEU A 113 -8.12 -1.43 2.15
C LEU A 113 -8.45 -0.02 1.66
N SER A 114 -9.31 0.69 2.37
CA SER A 114 -9.45 2.13 2.17
C SER A 114 -8.15 2.88 2.55
N LEU A 115 -7.94 4.07 1.98
CA LEU A 115 -6.77 4.92 2.29
C LEU A 115 -6.62 5.33 3.77
N THR A 116 -7.59 5.02 4.63
CA THR A 116 -7.57 5.33 6.07
C THR A 116 -7.49 4.11 6.97
N GLU A 117 -7.53 2.91 6.39
CA GLU A 117 -7.44 1.67 7.14
C GLU A 117 -5.98 1.32 7.49
N THR A 118 -5.83 0.27 8.30
CA THR A 118 -4.53 -0.25 8.73
C THR A 118 -4.38 -1.68 8.23
N ALA A 119 -3.33 -1.93 7.45
CA ALA A 119 -2.90 -3.27 7.09
C ALA A 119 -2.17 -3.94 8.26
N SER A 120 -2.42 -5.22 8.46
CA SER A 120 -1.68 -6.07 9.41
C SER A 120 -1.05 -7.22 8.66
N TYR A 121 0.23 -7.45 8.88
CA TYR A 121 0.99 -8.56 8.31
C TYR A 121 1.13 -9.67 9.36
N GLU A 122 1.32 -10.92 8.91
CA GLU A 122 1.32 -12.10 9.77
C GLU A 122 2.37 -12.06 10.90
N ASP A 123 3.46 -11.33 10.70
CA ASP A 123 4.58 -11.20 11.66
C ASP A 123 4.41 -10.06 12.66
N GLY A 124 3.24 -9.42 12.70
CA GLY A 124 2.90 -8.36 13.64
C GLY A 124 3.34 -6.96 13.19
N ILE A 125 3.83 -6.81 11.96
CA ILE A 125 4.03 -5.49 11.37
C ILE A 125 2.65 -4.91 11.01
N THR A 126 2.47 -3.61 11.21
CA THR A 126 1.27 -2.89 10.72
C THR A 126 1.65 -1.65 9.93
N VAL A 127 0.83 -1.33 8.94
CA VAL A 127 1.00 -0.18 8.05
C VAL A 127 -0.31 0.61 7.99
N ALA A 128 -0.25 1.92 8.18
CA ALA A 128 -1.39 2.82 8.02
C ALA A 128 -1.02 4.02 7.17
N LEU A 129 -1.94 4.49 6.33
CA LEU A 129 -1.77 5.67 5.50
C LEU A 129 -2.54 6.86 6.08
N SER A 130 -2.01 8.08 5.95
CA SER A 130 -2.67 9.28 6.47
C SER A 130 -2.16 10.57 5.83
N GLY A 131 -2.89 11.66 6.01
CA GLY A 131 -2.39 13.00 5.71
C GLY A 131 -2.26 13.32 4.22
N PHE A 132 -3.12 12.73 3.38
CA PHE A 132 -3.13 12.97 1.93
C PHE A 132 -3.31 14.44 1.58
N GLN A 133 -2.41 14.97 0.75
CA GLN A 133 -2.43 16.34 0.24
C GLN A 133 -1.91 16.38 -1.19
N ARG A 134 -2.54 17.17 -2.07
CA ARG A 134 -2.00 17.42 -3.42
C ARG A 134 -0.85 18.41 -3.38
N ARG A 135 0.22 18.11 -4.11
CA ARG A 135 1.41 18.94 -4.27
C ARG A 135 1.93 18.84 -5.71
N VAL A 136 2.98 19.62 -6.00
CA VAL A 136 3.78 19.54 -7.22
C VAL A 136 5.23 19.41 -6.77
N SER A 137 5.99 18.51 -7.37
CA SER A 137 7.39 18.27 -7.02
C SER A 137 8.27 19.44 -7.47
N SER A 138 9.43 19.60 -6.81
CA SER A 138 10.38 20.67 -7.13
C SER A 138 11.11 20.45 -8.45
N ASP A 139 11.89 21.46 -8.87
CA ASP A 139 12.79 21.36 -10.04
C ASP A 139 13.99 20.43 -9.79
N TYR A 140 14.21 19.99 -8.54
CA TYR A 140 15.29 19.06 -8.18
C TYR A 140 14.76 17.64 -7.90
N ALA A 141 13.45 17.45 -8.04
CA ALA A 141 12.81 16.19 -7.79
C ALA A 141 12.96 15.21 -8.95
N SER A 142 12.72 13.93 -8.66
CA SER A 142 12.52 12.89 -9.66
C SER A 142 11.16 12.24 -9.47
N PRO A 143 10.22 12.37 -10.42
CA PRO A 143 10.22 13.30 -11.55
C PRO A 143 10.04 14.78 -11.14
N GLU A 144 10.61 15.71 -11.90
CA GLU A 144 10.50 17.17 -11.67
C GLU A 144 9.10 17.71 -12.02
N ASN A 145 8.67 18.81 -11.38
CA ASN A 145 7.43 19.55 -11.70
C ASN A 145 6.14 18.70 -11.85
N THR A 146 6.10 17.54 -11.18
CA THR A 146 5.06 16.53 -11.35
C THR A 146 3.99 16.66 -10.28
N PRO A 147 2.68 16.72 -10.64
CA PRO A 147 1.59 16.67 -9.67
C PRO A 147 1.54 15.33 -8.93
N TYR A 148 1.42 15.38 -7.60
CA TYR A 148 1.44 14.19 -6.78
C TYR A 148 0.59 14.30 -5.51
N ALA A 149 0.22 13.14 -4.95
CA ALA A 149 -0.35 13.03 -3.61
C ALA A 149 0.77 12.78 -2.60
N ARG A 150 0.97 13.73 -1.69
CA ARG A 150 1.83 13.59 -0.51
C ARG A 150 1.03 12.97 0.63
N PHE A 151 1.57 11.96 1.29
CA PHE A 151 0.95 11.32 2.45
C PHE A 151 2.03 10.76 3.38
N THR A 152 1.60 10.21 4.51
CA THR A 152 2.47 9.54 5.49
C THR A 152 2.14 8.06 5.54
N VAL A 153 3.16 7.23 5.39
CA VAL A 153 3.12 5.80 5.72
C VAL A 153 3.62 5.63 7.14
N LYS A 154 2.74 5.22 8.05
CA LYS A 154 3.12 4.84 9.40
C LYS A 154 3.40 3.34 9.42
N VAL A 155 4.65 2.96 9.66
CA VAL A 155 5.06 1.57 9.86
C VAL A 155 5.26 1.32 11.35
N THR A 156 4.65 0.26 11.88
CA THR A 156 4.84 -0.18 13.27
C THR A 156 5.38 -1.60 13.27
N ASN A 157 6.51 -1.81 13.93
CA ASN A 157 7.09 -3.13 14.09
C ASN A 157 6.55 -3.77 15.37
N GLY A 158 5.47 -4.55 15.29
CA GLY A 158 4.96 -5.36 16.40
C GLY A 158 5.64 -6.74 16.52
N SER A 159 6.60 -7.06 15.66
CA SER A 159 7.35 -8.32 15.73
C SER A 159 8.40 -8.30 16.85
N GLU A 160 9.01 -9.45 17.12
CA GLU A 160 10.11 -9.60 18.08
C GLU A 160 11.50 -9.28 17.50
N LYS A 161 11.60 -9.03 16.19
CA LYS A 161 12.88 -8.80 15.48
C LYS A 161 13.00 -7.34 15.03
N ASN A 162 14.23 -6.91 14.71
CA ASN A 162 14.41 -5.62 14.02
C ASN A 162 13.87 -5.73 12.59
N LEU A 163 13.13 -4.72 12.14
CA LEU A 163 12.66 -4.57 10.78
C LEU A 163 13.64 -3.67 10.01
N ASP A 164 14.24 -4.17 8.94
CA ASP A 164 15.08 -3.35 8.04
C ASP A 164 14.18 -2.55 7.10
N LEU A 165 14.15 -1.22 7.25
CA LEU A 165 13.30 -0.35 6.43
C LEU A 165 13.90 -0.08 5.05
N ASN A 166 15.14 -0.51 4.77
CA ASN A 166 15.65 -0.49 3.40
C ASN A 166 14.88 -1.45 2.47
N GLU A 167 14.14 -2.41 3.04
CA GLU A 167 13.28 -3.33 2.27
C GLU A 167 11.85 -2.81 2.07
N LEU A 168 11.51 -1.62 2.58
CA LEU A 168 10.18 -1.04 2.39
C LEU A 168 9.99 -0.67 0.91
N ILE A 169 9.03 -1.32 0.26
CA ILE A 169 8.62 -1.05 -1.12
C ILE A 169 7.25 -0.41 -1.13
N ILE A 170 7.12 0.64 -1.94
CA ILE A 170 5.87 1.35 -2.17
C ILE A 170 5.67 1.49 -3.67
N SER A 171 4.52 1.04 -4.17
CA SER A 171 4.14 1.18 -5.58
C SER A 171 2.87 2.01 -5.70
N CYS A 172 2.79 2.82 -6.75
CA CYS A 172 1.70 3.77 -6.96
C CYS A 172 0.95 3.46 -8.26
N GLN A 173 -0.38 3.52 -8.23
CA GLN A 173 -1.25 3.47 -9.39
C GLN A 173 -2.35 4.54 -9.26
N TYR A 174 -2.84 5.09 -10.36
CA TYR A 174 -3.88 6.10 -10.34
C TYR A 174 -4.94 5.91 -11.43
N GLY A 175 -6.08 6.57 -11.23
CA GLY A 175 -7.22 6.54 -12.13
C GLY A 175 -7.97 5.22 -12.09
N ASP A 176 -9.18 5.21 -12.63
CA ASP A 176 -10.09 4.06 -12.58
C ASP A 176 -9.59 2.87 -13.44
N GLU A 177 -8.64 3.11 -14.34
CA GLU A 177 -8.03 2.11 -15.22
C GLU A 177 -6.73 1.49 -14.63
N GLY A 178 -6.28 1.90 -13.44
CA GLY A 178 -5.07 1.37 -12.82
C GLY A 178 -3.79 1.74 -13.58
N LYS A 179 -3.64 3.01 -13.96
CA LYS A 179 -2.44 3.50 -14.64
C LYS A 179 -1.27 3.49 -13.66
N SER A 180 -0.10 3.03 -14.09
CA SER A 180 1.12 3.09 -13.27
C SER A 180 1.47 4.54 -12.98
N GLY A 181 1.78 4.84 -11.71
CA GLY A 181 2.33 6.12 -11.28
C GLY A 181 3.70 5.95 -10.65
N GLU A 182 4.53 6.98 -10.76
CA GLU A 182 5.86 6.97 -10.15
C GLU A 182 5.84 7.45 -8.70
N GLN A 183 6.78 6.96 -7.89
CA GLN A 183 7.08 7.56 -6.60
C GLN A 183 7.88 8.86 -6.82
N ILE A 184 7.53 9.92 -6.09
CA ILE A 184 8.24 11.19 -6.12
C ILE A 184 9.38 11.17 -5.11
N PHE A 185 10.59 11.42 -5.58
CA PHE A 185 11.78 11.67 -4.78
C PHE A 185 12.09 13.16 -4.79
N ASP A 186 11.95 13.83 -3.65
CA ASP A 186 12.13 15.28 -3.46
C ASP A 186 12.53 15.57 -2.00
N GLU A 187 12.84 16.82 -1.67
CA GLU A 187 13.17 17.22 -0.31
C GLU A 187 12.07 16.83 0.70
N GLY A 188 12.45 16.05 1.71
CA GLY A 188 11.54 15.59 2.75
C GLY A 188 10.56 14.52 2.29
N LEU A 189 10.87 13.80 1.21
CA LEU A 189 10.22 12.54 0.76
C LEU A 189 11.22 11.38 0.79
N ASP A 190 12.25 11.47 1.63
CA ASP A 190 13.33 10.48 1.68
C ASP A 190 12.87 9.13 2.23
N SER A 191 13.27 8.06 1.55
CA SER A 191 13.11 6.71 2.07
C SER A 191 13.99 6.47 3.30
N PRO A 192 13.48 5.81 4.35
CA PRO A 192 14.23 5.54 5.56
C PRO A 192 15.35 4.51 5.30
N SER A 193 16.58 4.84 5.68
CA SER A 193 17.73 3.93 5.66
C SER A 193 18.11 3.48 7.08
N THR A 194 17.15 2.85 7.78
CA THR A 194 17.32 2.50 9.20
C THR A 194 16.62 1.19 9.57
N HIS A 195 16.87 0.73 10.80
CA HIS A 195 16.21 -0.42 11.37
C HIS A 195 15.22 0.01 12.45
N LEU A 196 13.99 -0.52 12.39
CA LEU A 196 12.95 -0.28 13.38
C LEU A 196 12.94 -1.41 14.40
N ARG A 197 13.21 -1.09 15.67
CA ARG A 197 13.19 -2.07 16.78
C ARG A 197 11.76 -2.54 17.10
N PRO A 198 11.61 -3.72 17.74
CA PRO A 198 10.33 -4.19 18.29
C PRO A 198 9.58 -3.11 19.09
N GLY A 199 8.27 -3.03 18.87
CA GLY A 199 7.34 -2.09 19.52
C GLY A 199 7.49 -0.63 19.10
N ARG A 200 8.33 -0.31 18.10
CA ARG A 200 8.54 1.06 17.62
C ARG A 200 7.71 1.33 16.36
N SER A 201 7.43 2.60 16.13
CA SER A 201 6.83 3.09 14.89
C SER A 201 7.68 4.20 14.28
N ILE A 202 7.55 4.36 12.96
CA ILE A 202 8.10 5.49 12.19
C ILE A 202 7.03 6.03 11.24
N ASN A 203 7.13 7.31 10.93
CA ASN A 203 6.32 7.97 9.90
C ASN A 203 7.22 8.30 8.72
N VAL A 204 6.89 7.74 7.55
CA VAL A 204 7.64 7.95 6.31
C VAL A 204 6.80 8.85 5.40
N PRO A 205 7.27 10.06 5.08
CA PRO A 205 6.60 10.91 4.10
C PRO A 205 6.83 10.35 2.69
N VAL A 206 5.77 10.23 1.91
CA VAL A 206 5.78 9.63 0.58
C VAL A 206 5.01 10.51 -0.39
N GLY A 207 5.48 10.57 -1.64
CA GLY A 207 4.75 11.14 -2.76
C GLY A 207 4.47 10.09 -3.82
N CYS A 208 3.21 9.94 -4.24
CA CYS A 208 2.84 9.15 -5.42
C CYS A 208 2.32 10.11 -6.49
N GLU A 209 2.82 9.97 -7.72
CA GLU A 209 2.29 10.69 -8.89
C GLU A 209 0.75 10.57 -8.93
N LEU A 210 0.11 11.72 -9.12
CA LEU A 210 -1.33 11.80 -9.27
C LEU A 210 -1.68 13.02 -10.13
N PRO A 211 -1.96 12.83 -11.43
CA PRO A 211 -2.34 13.91 -12.31
C PRO A 211 -3.51 14.74 -11.76
N LYS A 212 -3.54 16.04 -12.10
CA LYS A 212 -4.55 16.98 -11.57
C LYS A 212 -6.00 16.60 -11.91
N SER A 213 -6.21 15.88 -13.00
CA SER A 213 -7.52 15.37 -13.43
C SER A 213 -7.95 14.11 -12.69
N GLU A 214 -7.00 13.33 -12.18
CA GLU A 214 -7.27 12.04 -11.55
C GLU A 214 -7.60 12.22 -10.08
N ARG A 215 -8.46 11.37 -9.53
CA ARG A 215 -8.88 11.41 -8.11
C ARG A 215 -8.70 10.08 -7.41
N TYR A 216 -8.70 8.98 -8.16
CA TYR A 216 -8.48 7.65 -7.62
C TYR A 216 -6.99 7.34 -7.51
N LEU A 217 -6.57 6.79 -6.38
CA LEU A 217 -5.21 6.37 -6.11
C LEU A 217 -5.23 4.98 -5.47
N GLN A 218 -4.35 4.10 -5.93
CA GLN A 218 -4.02 2.83 -5.32
C GLN A 218 -2.54 2.84 -4.92
N ILE A 219 -2.26 2.41 -3.70
CA ILE A 219 -0.94 2.35 -3.10
C ILE A 219 -0.73 0.94 -2.59
N GLU A 220 0.34 0.31 -3.03
CA GLU A 220 0.75 -1.00 -2.54
C GLU A 220 1.94 -0.81 -1.61
N VAL A 221 1.86 -1.39 -0.41
CA VAL A 221 2.94 -1.31 0.57
C VAL A 221 3.40 -2.71 0.95
N THR A 222 4.70 -2.92 0.82
CA THR A 222 5.39 -4.16 1.20
C THR A 222 6.49 -3.79 2.20
N PRO A 223 6.35 -4.12 3.50
CA PRO A 223 7.29 -3.68 4.53
C PRO A 223 8.62 -4.44 4.49
N ARG A 224 8.70 -5.54 3.75
CA ARG A 224 9.87 -6.41 3.56
C ARG A 224 9.74 -7.24 2.28
N MET A 225 10.84 -7.63 1.65
CA MET A 225 10.85 -8.25 0.31
C MET A 225 10.02 -9.53 0.16
N ILE A 226 9.79 -10.26 1.25
CA ILE A 226 9.08 -11.56 1.25
C ILE A 226 7.62 -11.47 1.70
N ALA A 227 7.12 -10.28 2.04
CA ALA A 227 5.74 -10.08 2.44
C ALA A 227 4.87 -9.78 1.21
N ASP A 228 3.63 -10.27 1.23
CA ASP A 228 2.61 -9.85 0.26
C ASP A 228 2.33 -8.35 0.43
N ALA A 229 2.00 -7.67 -0.67
CA ALA A 229 1.66 -6.27 -0.62
C ALA A 229 0.28 -6.08 0.01
N ALA A 230 0.16 -5.08 0.90
CA ALA A 230 -1.14 -4.55 1.28
C ALA A 230 -1.55 -3.50 0.24
N ILE A 231 -2.76 -3.63 -0.30
CA ILE A 231 -3.31 -2.72 -1.30
C ILE A 231 -4.24 -1.73 -0.60
N PHE A 232 -3.94 -0.44 -0.70
CA PHE A 232 -4.77 0.65 -0.22
C PHE A 232 -5.32 1.42 -1.40
N ALA A 233 -6.62 1.64 -1.49
CA ALA A 233 -7.23 2.35 -2.60
C ALA A 233 -8.33 3.31 -2.16
N GLY A 234 -8.54 4.37 -2.94
CA GLY A 234 -9.61 5.32 -2.72
C GLY A 234 -9.40 6.66 -3.40
N LYS A 235 -10.31 7.59 -3.11
CA LYS A 235 -10.28 8.94 -3.69
C LYS A 235 -9.48 9.91 -2.83
N VAL A 236 -8.60 10.69 -3.46
CA VAL A 236 -7.84 11.80 -2.87
C VAL A 236 -8.43 13.12 -3.35
N GLN A 237 -8.83 13.96 -2.39
CA GLN A 237 -9.45 15.27 -2.65
C GLN A 237 -8.43 16.28 -3.23
#